data_AF-H0T4W1-F1
#
_entry.id   AF-H0T4W1-F1
#
_cell.length_a   1.000
_cell.length_b   1.000
_cell.length_c   1.000
_cell.angle_alpha   90.00
_cell.angle_beta   90.00
_cell.angle_gamma   90.00
#
_symmetry.space_group_name_H-M   'P 1'
#
loop_
_entity.id
_entity.type
_entity.pdbx_description
1 polymer ?
#
loop_
_entity_poly.entity_id
_entity_poly.type
_entity_poly.pdbx_seq_one_letter_code
_entity_poly.pdbx_strand_id
1 'polypeptide(L)' 'MSKPTKTEAELIAMAIAELKGHKDYTDGIRIFVVRDGHSWEFRASADQETIAKPGYPECVAMLVQIGDHLSKQYALQD' A
#
# COMPACT_ATOMS: atom_id res chain seq x y z
N MET A 1 -12.34 19.57 -8.38
CA MET A 1 -12.04 18.45 -9.30
C MET A 1 -12.17 17.17 -8.50
N SER A 2 -13.06 16.26 -8.86
CA SER A 2 -13.16 14.94 -8.22
C SER A 2 -11.97 14.09 -8.64
N LYS A 3 -11.37 13.35 -7.71
CA LYS A 3 -10.28 12.42 -8.01
C LYS A 3 -10.81 11.28 -8.91
N PRO A 4 -10.05 10.82 -9.92
CA PRO A 4 -10.39 9.59 -10.62
C PRO A 4 -10.52 8.42 -9.65
N THR A 5 -11.49 7.53 -9.90
CA THR A 5 -11.71 6.34 -9.05
C THR A 5 -10.85 5.18 -9.50
N LYS A 6 -10.38 4.39 -8.54
CA LYS A 6 -9.62 3.16 -8.75
C LYS A 6 -10.16 2.05 -7.88
N THR A 7 -10.21 0.85 -8.41
CA THR A 7 -10.54 -0.34 -7.62
C THR A 7 -9.44 -0.63 -6.60
N GLU A 8 -9.77 -1.36 -5.53
CA GLU A 8 -8.78 -1.83 -4.57
C GLU A 8 -7.63 -2.58 -5.26
N ALA A 9 -7.97 -3.49 -6.20
CA ALA A 9 -6.97 -4.27 -6.93
C ALA A 9 -6.02 -3.40 -7.76
N GLU A 10 -6.51 -2.33 -8.39
CA GLU A 10 -5.66 -1.39 -9.12
C GLU A 10 -4.73 -0.62 -8.18
N LEU A 11 -5.24 -0.12 -7.06
CA LEU A 11 -4.42 0.60 -6.07
C LEU A 11 -3.34 -0.31 -5.49
N ILE A 12 -3.68 -1.55 -5.15
CA ILE A 12 -2.71 -2.56 -4.69
C ILE A 12 -1.67 -2.86 -5.77
N ALA A 13 -2.09 -3.03 -7.03
CA ALA A 13 -1.16 -3.28 -8.14
C ALA A 13 -0.17 -2.12 -8.32
N MET A 14 -0.64 -0.87 -8.19
CA MET A 14 0.21 0.33 -8.21
C MET A 14 1.19 0.34 -7.04
N ALA A 15 0.72 0.08 -5.82
CA ALA A 15 1.58 0.02 -4.64
C ALA A 15 2.65 -1.07 -4.74
N ILE A 16 2.30 -2.26 -5.24
CA ILE A 16 3.27 -3.35 -5.48
C ILE A 16 4.28 -2.95 -6.55
N ALA A 17 3.85 -2.30 -7.63
CA ALA A 17 4.76 -1.86 -8.68
C ALA A 17 5.76 -0.82 -8.16
N GLU A 18 5.31 0.14 -7.35
CA GLU A 18 6.19 1.11 -6.70
C GLU A 18 7.13 0.41 -5.71
N LEU A 19 6.61 -0.41 -4.78
CA LEU A 19 7.44 -1.13 -3.81
C LEU A 19 8.51 -2.02 -4.44
N LYS A 20 8.21 -2.72 -5.54
CA LYS A 20 9.20 -3.55 -6.27
C LYS A 20 10.32 -2.75 -6.90
N GLY A 21 10.11 -1.45 -7.16
CA GLY A 21 11.16 -0.54 -7.59
C GLY A 21 12.18 -0.23 -6.49
N HIS A 22 11.87 -0.53 -5.23
CA HIS A 22 12.72 -0.29 -4.07
C HIS A 22 13.48 -1.56 -3.66
N LYS A 23 14.73 -1.38 -3.18
CA LYS A 23 15.63 -2.49 -2.84
C LYS A 23 15.17 -3.32 -1.62
N ASP A 24 14.32 -2.74 -0.79
CA ASP A 24 13.88 -3.29 0.50
C ASP A 24 12.48 -3.94 0.42
N TYR A 25 12.05 -4.36 -0.77
CA TYR A 25 10.81 -5.13 -0.92
C TYR A 25 10.93 -6.48 -0.23
N THR A 26 10.10 -6.71 0.79
CA THR A 26 10.02 -7.99 1.50
C THR A 26 8.90 -8.83 0.90
N ASP A 27 9.27 -9.99 0.33
CA ASP A 27 8.28 -10.96 -0.15
C ASP A 27 7.50 -11.60 1.02
N GLY A 28 6.21 -11.85 0.81
CA GLY A 28 5.30 -12.40 1.83
C GLY A 28 4.42 -11.37 2.56
N ILE A 29 4.42 -10.12 2.11
CA ILE A 29 3.50 -9.08 2.62
C ILE A 29 2.17 -9.14 1.86
N ARG A 30 1.06 -9.17 2.59
CA ARG A 30 -0.29 -8.98 2.08
C ARG A 30 -0.69 -7.51 2.27
N ILE A 31 -1.15 -6.87 1.19
CA ILE A 31 -1.56 -5.47 1.18
C ILE A 31 -3.07 -5.42 1.02
N PHE A 32 -3.73 -4.56 1.80
CA PHE A 32 -5.18 -4.31 1.75
C PHE A 32 -5.43 -2.80 1.73
N VAL A 33 -6.59 -2.39 1.24
CA VAL A 33 -7.03 -0.99 1.33
C VAL A 33 -8.08 -0.87 2.43
N VAL A 34 -7.95 0.13 3.29
CA VAL A 34 -8.93 0.45 4.33
C VAL A 34 -9.47 1.84 4.08
N ARG A 35 -10.79 2.01 4.18
CA ARG A 35 -11.41 3.35 4.13
C ARG A 35 -11.21 4.07 5.46
N ASP A 36 -10.79 5.32 5.38
CA ASP A 36 -10.64 6.24 6.51
C ASP A 36 -11.41 7.53 6.22
N GLY A 37 -12.66 7.59 6.69
CA GLY A 37 -13.56 8.72 6.45
C GLY A 37 -13.77 9.03 4.96
N HIS A 38 -13.24 10.17 4.51
CA HIS A 38 -13.28 10.61 3.11
C HIS A 38 -12.06 10.17 2.27
N SER A 39 -11.20 9.34 2.85
CA SER A 39 -9.93 8.89 2.30
C SER A 39 -9.83 7.36 2.40
N TRP A 40 -8.67 6.85 2.03
CA TRP A 40 -8.29 5.46 2.18
C TRP A 40 -6.78 5.35 2.48
N GLU A 41 -6.38 4.25 3.11
CA GLU A 41 -5.01 3.92 3.47
C GLU A 41 -4.67 2.48 3.05
N PHE A 42 -3.39 2.18 2.82
CA PHE A 42 -2.93 0.80 2.71
C PHE A 42 -2.60 0.22 4.08
N ARG A 43 -2.94 -1.06 4.27
CA ARG A 43 -2.56 -1.87 5.42
C ARG A 43 -1.72 -3.05 4.96
N ALA A 44 -0.60 -3.28 5.64
CA ALA A 44 0.20 -4.48 5.48
C ALA A 44 -0.15 -5.51 6.56
N SER A 45 -0.20 -6.78 6.18
CA SER A 45 -0.20 -7.93 7.10
C SER A 45 0.77 -8.97 6.58
N ALA A 46 1.44 -9.69 7.48
CA ALA A 46 2.33 -10.77 7.12
C ALA A 46 2.40 -11.79 8.25
N ASP A 47 2.86 -13.00 7.93
CA ASP A 47 3.13 -14.04 8.93
C ASP A 47 4.35 -13.66 9.80
N GLN A 48 4.49 -14.25 10.99
CA GLN A 48 5.52 -13.87 11.97
C GLN A 48 6.95 -13.96 11.44
N GLU A 49 7.24 -14.97 10.60
CA GLU A 49 8.55 -15.09 9.94
C GLU A 49 8.85 -13.90 9.05
N THR A 50 7.87 -13.39 8.30
CA THR A 50 8.05 -12.22 7.44
C THR A 50 8.18 -10.93 8.24
N ILE A 51 7.42 -10.78 9.33
CA ILE A 51 7.54 -9.62 10.23
C ILE A 51 8.93 -9.55 10.88
N ALA A 52 9.55 -10.71 11.16
CA ALA A 52 10.87 -10.79 11.75
C ALA A 52 12.03 -10.52 10.76
N LYS A 53 11.76 -10.45 9.44
CA LYS A 53 12.80 -10.18 8.44
C LYS A 53 13.31 -8.73 8.57
N PRO A 54 14.63 -8.51 8.48
CA PRO A 54 15.16 -7.17 8.33
C PRO A 54 14.60 -6.55 7.04
N GLY A 55 14.16 -5.29 7.10
CA GLY A 55 13.51 -4.60 5.97
C GLY A 55 11.99 -4.60 6.01
N TYR A 56 11.33 -5.40 6.86
CA TYR A 56 9.87 -5.36 6.99
C TYR A 56 9.36 -3.99 7.50
N PRO A 57 9.94 -3.40 8.57
CA PRO A 57 9.53 -2.05 9.02
C PRO A 57 9.70 -0.99 7.93
N GLU A 58 10.80 -1.04 7.18
CA GLU A 58 11.07 -0.13 6.07
C GLU A 58 10.08 -0.32 4.91
N CYS A 59 9.74 -1.57 4.59
CA CYS A 59 8.74 -1.89 3.57
C CYS A 59 7.35 -1.35 3.95
N VAL A 60 6.94 -1.51 5.23
CA VAL A 60 5.70 -0.94 5.75
C VAL A 60 5.72 0.60 5.72
N ALA A 61 6.84 1.23 6.10
CA ALA A 61 6.98 2.68 6.06
C ALA A 61 6.86 3.22 4.62
N MET A 62 7.47 2.55 3.65
CA MET A 62 7.33 2.90 2.23
C MET A 62 5.88 2.74 1.74
N LEU A 63 5.19 1.66 2.14
CA LEU A 63 3.78 1.46 1.79
C LEU A 63 2.89 2.61 2.29
N VAL A 64 3.15 3.13 3.50
CA VAL A 64 2.42 4.29 4.05
C VAL A 64 2.67 5.55 3.20
N GLN A 65 3.92 5.79 2.78
CA GLN A 65 4.25 6.95 1.92
C GLN A 65 3.60 6.85 0.54
N ILE A 66 3.62 5.66 -0.07
CA ILE A 66 2.94 5.39 -1.33
C ILE A 66 1.43 5.59 -1.18
N GLY A 67 0.84 5.10 -0.08
CA GLY A 67 -0.58 5.29 0.23
C GLY A 67 -0.98 6.76 0.35
N ASP A 68 -0.20 7.58 1.07
CA ASP A 68 -0.44 9.03 1.16
C ASP A 68 -0.38 9.71 -0.22
N HIS A 69 0.59 9.33 -1.06
CA HIS A 69 0.74 9.87 -2.40
C HIS A 69 -0.42 9.48 -3.32
N LEU A 70 -0.84 8.20 -3.31
CA LEU A 70 -1.91 7.70 -4.15
C LEU A 70 -3.30 8.17 -3.68
N SER A 71 -3.53 8.24 -2.37
CA SER A 71 -4.79 8.75 -1.82
C SER A 71 -5.05 10.20 -2.24
N LYS A 72 -4.01 11.03 -2.39
CA LYS A 72 -4.15 12.40 -2.92
C LYS A 72 -4.58 12.45 -4.38
N GLN A 73 -4.31 11.42 -5.16
CA GLN A 73 -4.58 11.37 -6.60
C GLN A 73 -5.85 10.61 -6.96
N TYR A 74 -6.18 9.55 -6.22
CA TYR A 74 -7.25 8.62 -6.55
C TYR A 74 -8.25 8.47 -5.41
N ALA A 75 -9.53 8.36 -5.75
CA ALA A 75 -10.56 7.89 -4.83
C ALA A 75 -10.66 6.36 -4.92
N LEU A 76 -10.93 5.72 -3.79
CA LEU A 76 -11.28 4.30 -3.79
C LEU A 76 -12.68 4.12 -4.37
N GLN A 77 -12.80 3.27 -5.38
CA GLN A 77 -14.08 2.87 -5.95
C GLN A 77 -14.87 2.02 -4.94
N ASP A 78 -16.18 2.20 -4.92
CA ASP A 78 -17.11 1.36 -4.14
C ASP A 78 -17.26 -0.04 -4.75
#